data_AF-A0A5S6QES9-F1
#
_entry.id   AF-A0A5S6QES9-F1
#
_cell.length_a   1.000
_cell.length_b   1.000
_cell.length_c   1.000
_cell.angle_alpha   90.00
_cell.angle_beta   90.00
_cell.angle_gamma   90.00
#
_symmetry.space_group_name_H-M   'P 1'
#
loop_
_entity.id
_entity.type
_entity.pdbx_description
1 polymer ?
#
loop_
_entity_poly.entity_id
_entity_poly.type
_entity_poly.pdbx_seq_one_letter_code
_entity_poly.pdbx_strand_id
1 'polypeptide(L)'
;MIEDISLPELVDTIISEPMGYMLLNERMLESFVHSRKFLKPGGKMYPSIGDLHFSPFSDECLYLETCSKVNFWNQECFHGIKLCVLREQASKEYFGQPVVDTFHTGILMSSSHKWTIDFMTCSEDSLHEIEIPFDFVLHRTGYIHGLAFWFEVAFLGSSETVWLSTAPSEPLTHWYQVRCQLRSPVFGNKGGHCTGVVLFTANKRLSYDVDIVVTCNGNTSCNTLDLKNPFFRYNGQPVQPPPGFYNTSPTEAHWNTVSAIEGMPEFSNGSRMESSAVTSPGDSPLDARACALMENYQSAGNGTIESHGIPAFSQVPRNLYNAYGGYPVLANQDGVAAAANSPISDPPC
;
A
#
# COMPACT_ATOMS: atom_id res chain seq x y z
N MET A 1 31.11 5.82 18.57
CA MET A 1 29.74 6.30 18.32
C MET A 1 29.31 7.17 19.52
N ILE A 2 28.08 7.68 19.64
CA ILE A 2 27.65 8.52 20.80
C ILE A 2 27.82 7.78 22.14
N GLU A 3 27.87 6.45 22.06
CA GLU A 3 28.11 5.48 23.10
C GLU A 3 29.48 5.65 23.74
N ASP A 4 30.51 5.99 22.95
CA ASP A 4 31.92 5.94 23.35
C ASP A 4 32.52 7.32 23.67
N ILE A 5 31.74 8.39 23.50
CA ILE A 5 32.23 9.75 23.74
C ILE A 5 31.90 10.22 25.16
N SER A 6 32.63 11.23 25.61
CA SER A 6 32.34 12.00 26.81
C SER A 6 32.14 13.47 26.43
N LEU A 7 31.09 14.10 26.94
CA LEU A 7 30.88 15.54 26.79
C LEU A 7 31.41 16.30 28.01
N PRO A 8 31.90 17.54 27.84
CA PRO A 8 32.41 18.35 28.96
C PRO A 8 31.30 18.80 29.92
N GLU A 9 30.04 18.83 29.46
CA GLU A 9 28.87 19.20 30.25
C GLU A 9 27.62 18.44 29.79
N LEU A 10 26.59 18.41 30.64
CA LEU A 10 25.25 17.95 30.26
C LEU A 10 24.56 19.01 29.38
N VAL A 11 23.64 18.58 28.53
CA VAL A 11 22.89 19.43 27.58
C VAL A 11 21.43 19.61 28.01
N ASP A 12 20.83 20.75 27.65
CA ASP A 12 19.41 21.04 27.90
C ASP A 12 18.48 20.37 26.87
N THR A 13 18.98 20.17 25.64
CA THR A 13 18.21 19.57 24.54
C THR A 13 19.09 18.65 23.71
N ILE A 14 18.55 17.49 23.33
CA ILE A 14 19.13 16.60 22.33
C ILE A 14 18.26 16.66 21.07
N ILE A 15 18.89 16.85 19.93
CA ILE A 15 18.22 16.92 18.62
C ILE A 15 18.88 15.88 17.72
N SER A 16 18.06 15.07 17.05
CA SER A 16 18.53 14.15 16.02
C SER A 16 17.44 13.91 14.98
N GLU A 17 17.84 13.29 13.88
CA GLU A 17 16.94 12.69 12.90
C GLU A 17 17.27 11.19 12.88
N PRO A 18 16.70 10.39 13.80
CA PRO A 18 17.03 8.97 13.93
C PRO A 18 16.01 8.04 13.26
N MET A 19 15.14 8.56 12.38
CA MET A 19 14.01 7.80 11.86
C MET A 19 14.39 7.04 10.58
N GLY A 20 14.19 5.73 10.58
CA GLY A 20 14.28 4.90 9.38
C GLY A 20 12.92 4.56 8.78
N TYR A 21 12.92 3.68 7.78
CA TYR A 21 11.68 3.02 7.33
C TYR A 21 10.93 2.38 8.50
N MET A 22 9.59 2.52 8.49
CA MET A 22 8.72 2.10 9.59
C MET A 22 9.17 2.66 10.95
N LEU A 23 9.72 3.89 10.99
CA LEU A 23 10.32 4.57 12.15
C LEU A 23 11.61 3.92 12.69
N LEU A 24 11.69 2.58 12.66
CA LEU A 24 12.64 1.77 13.43
C LEU A 24 13.90 1.37 12.65
N ASN A 25 13.85 1.29 11.30
CA ASN A 25 14.97 0.78 10.51
C ASN A 25 16.28 1.55 10.79
N GLU A 26 17.42 0.91 10.52
CA GLU A 26 18.78 1.38 10.86
C GLU A 26 19.13 1.36 12.34
N ARG A 27 18.16 1.09 13.23
CA ARG A 27 18.36 0.98 14.69
C ARG A 27 18.98 2.25 15.32
N MET A 28 18.87 3.40 14.66
CA MET A 28 19.45 4.66 15.16
C MET A 28 18.72 5.19 16.41
N LEU A 29 17.47 4.77 16.63
CA LEU A 29 16.72 5.11 17.83
C LEU A 29 17.40 4.63 19.12
N GLU A 30 18.16 3.54 19.09
CA GLU A 30 18.92 3.07 20.26
C GLU A 30 19.99 4.09 20.67
N SER A 31 20.81 4.54 19.71
CA SER A 31 21.81 5.59 19.95
C SER A 31 21.16 6.90 20.37
N PHE A 32 20.00 7.25 19.82
CA PHE A 32 19.25 8.44 20.22
C PHE A 32 18.78 8.35 21.68
N VAL A 33 18.20 7.23 22.08
CA VAL A 33 17.74 6.96 23.45
C VAL A 33 18.91 6.89 24.42
N HIS A 34 20.04 6.29 24.03
CA HIS A 34 21.28 6.24 24.81
C HIS A 34 21.87 7.61 25.09
N SER A 35 21.75 8.53 24.13
CA SER A 35 22.28 9.89 24.26
C SER A 35 21.67 10.67 25.43
N ARG A 36 20.52 10.24 25.98
CA ARG A 36 19.91 10.80 27.20
C ARG A 36 20.82 10.81 28.41
N LYS A 37 21.86 9.98 28.46
CA LYS A 37 22.89 10.04 29.52
C LYS A 37 23.57 11.42 29.61
N PHE A 38 23.53 12.21 28.53
CA PHE A 38 24.03 13.57 28.48
C PHE A 38 22.98 14.64 28.76
N LEU A 39 21.70 14.28 28.95
CA LEU A 39 20.60 15.22 29.13
C LEU A 39 20.51 15.65 30.61
N LYS A 40 20.36 16.95 30.85
CA LYS A 40 20.06 17.48 32.19
C LYS A 40 18.67 17.01 32.67
N PRO A 41 18.43 16.90 33.99
CA PRO A 41 17.08 16.72 34.52
C PRO A 41 16.14 17.82 34.00
N GLY A 42 15.01 17.43 33.40
CA GLY A 42 14.06 18.35 32.78
C GLY A 42 14.45 18.85 31.38
N GLY A 43 15.55 18.35 30.81
CA GLY A 43 15.90 18.59 29.42
C GLY A 43 14.90 17.95 28.44
N LYS A 44 15.01 18.31 27.16
CA LYS A 44 14.08 17.87 26.10
C LYS A 44 14.78 17.05 25.02
N MET A 45 14.02 16.17 24.37
CA MET A 45 14.44 15.45 23.16
C MET A 45 13.59 15.87 21.97
N TYR A 46 14.24 16.04 20.83
CA TYR A 46 13.63 16.35 19.54
C TYR A 46 14.12 15.37 18.46
N PRO A 47 13.22 14.52 17.90
CA PRO A 47 11.80 14.40 18.23
C PRO A 47 11.55 13.95 19.69
N SER A 48 10.37 14.26 20.23
CA SER A 48 9.97 13.92 21.60
C SER A 48 9.20 12.62 21.66
N ILE A 49 8.28 12.41 20.70
CA ILE A 49 7.54 11.16 20.53
C ILE A 49 7.61 10.70 19.07
N GLY A 50 7.51 9.40 18.86
CA GLY A 50 7.35 8.78 17.55
C GLY A 50 6.12 7.87 17.53
N ASP A 51 5.20 8.15 16.61
CA ASP A 51 3.99 7.37 16.40
C ASP A 51 4.18 6.51 15.14
N LEU A 52 4.21 5.18 15.31
CA LEU A 52 4.12 4.23 14.20
C LEU A 52 2.64 3.95 13.93
N HIS A 53 2.20 4.22 12.71
CA HIS A 53 0.87 3.93 12.24
C HIS A 53 0.88 2.76 11.27
N PHE A 54 -0.15 1.93 11.35
CA PHE A 54 -0.38 0.91 10.33
C PHE A 54 -1.85 0.56 10.15
N SER A 55 -2.21 0.10 8.95
CA SER A 55 -3.58 -0.29 8.59
C SER A 55 -3.58 -1.43 7.56
N PRO A 56 -4.56 -2.35 7.61
CA PRO A 56 -4.72 -3.37 6.58
C PRO A 56 -5.03 -2.72 5.22
N PHE A 57 -4.45 -3.24 4.14
CA PHE A 57 -4.69 -2.73 2.79
C PHE A 57 -5.19 -3.80 1.83
N SER A 58 -5.89 -3.36 0.79
CA SER A 58 -6.28 -4.17 -0.36
C SER A 58 -5.65 -3.63 -1.64
N ASP A 59 -4.61 -4.30 -2.14
CA ASP A 59 -3.96 -3.98 -3.41
C ASP A 59 -3.62 -5.28 -4.16
N GLU A 60 -4.57 -5.72 -4.98
CA GLU A 60 -4.44 -6.91 -5.82
C GLU A 60 -3.30 -6.76 -6.84
N CYS A 61 -3.09 -5.56 -7.37
CA CYS A 61 -2.06 -5.32 -8.39
C CYS A 61 -0.66 -5.58 -7.82
N LEU A 62 -0.37 -5.08 -6.61
CA LEU A 62 0.90 -5.35 -5.93
C LEU A 62 1.08 -6.83 -5.62
N TYR A 63 0.02 -7.48 -5.14
CA TYR A 63 0.04 -8.90 -4.80
C TYR A 63 0.31 -9.78 -6.03
N LEU A 64 -0.35 -9.49 -7.15
CA LEU A 64 -0.15 -10.19 -8.41
C LEU A 64 1.21 -9.90 -9.05
N GLU A 65 1.77 -8.70 -8.87
CA GLU A 65 3.14 -8.39 -9.29
C GLU A 65 4.14 -9.32 -8.58
N THR A 66 3.97 -9.48 -7.26
CA THR A 66 4.80 -10.37 -6.44
C THR A 66 4.62 -11.82 -6.84
N CYS A 67 3.37 -12.28 -7.01
CA CYS A 67 3.07 -13.62 -7.52
C CYS A 67 3.70 -13.88 -8.90
N SER A 68 3.73 -12.87 -9.77
CA SER A 68 4.32 -12.99 -11.10
C SER A 68 5.83 -13.19 -11.04
N LYS A 69 6.53 -12.49 -10.13
CA LYS A 69 7.96 -12.71 -9.85
C LYS A 69 8.22 -14.13 -9.34
N VAL A 70 7.38 -14.62 -8.42
CA VAL A 70 7.46 -16.01 -7.94
C VAL A 70 7.22 -17.02 -9.06
N ASN A 71 6.28 -16.74 -9.97
CA ASN A 71 5.92 -17.64 -11.06
C ASN A 71 7.02 -17.84 -12.09
N PHE A 72 8.00 -16.93 -12.19
CA PHE A 72 9.22 -17.20 -12.96
C PHE A 72 9.88 -18.51 -12.53
N TRP A 73 9.86 -18.84 -11.24
CA TRP A 73 10.47 -20.06 -10.74
C TRP A 73 9.63 -21.30 -11.02
N ASN A 74 8.36 -21.17 -11.42
CA ASN A 74 7.46 -22.29 -11.69
C ASN A 74 7.67 -22.89 -13.10
N GLN A 75 8.93 -23.20 -13.44
CA GLN A 75 9.31 -23.74 -14.74
C GLN A 75 9.88 -25.17 -14.61
N GLU A 76 9.34 -26.11 -15.37
CA GLU A 76 9.77 -27.51 -15.40
C GLU A 76 11.04 -27.73 -16.26
N CYS A 77 11.30 -26.87 -17.24
CA CYS A 77 12.40 -27.01 -18.19
C CYS A 77 12.90 -25.64 -18.69
N PHE A 78 13.47 -24.83 -17.80
CA PHE A 78 14.15 -23.58 -18.15
C PHE A 78 15.55 -23.90 -18.67
N HIS A 79 15.76 -23.82 -19.98
CA HIS A 79 17.02 -24.21 -20.63
C HIS A 79 17.52 -25.62 -20.24
N GLY A 80 16.60 -26.58 -20.05
CA GLY A 80 16.93 -27.95 -19.62
C GLY A 80 17.04 -28.14 -18.10
N ILE A 81 16.78 -27.09 -17.30
CA ILE A 81 16.86 -27.12 -15.84
C ILE A 81 15.46 -26.94 -15.22
N LYS A 82 15.14 -27.77 -14.22
CA LYS A 82 13.88 -27.69 -13.47
C LYS A 82 14.00 -26.69 -12.32
N LEU A 83 13.42 -25.49 -12.50
CA LEU A 83 13.48 -24.41 -11.50
C LEU A 83 12.38 -24.49 -10.44
N CYS A 84 11.26 -25.18 -10.71
CA CYS A 84 10.10 -25.19 -9.81
C CYS A 84 10.38 -25.76 -8.42
N VAL A 85 11.48 -26.50 -8.24
CA VAL A 85 11.97 -26.95 -6.93
C VAL A 85 12.39 -25.78 -6.00
N LEU A 86 12.68 -24.60 -6.56
CA LEU A 86 13.04 -23.38 -5.82
C LEU A 86 11.86 -22.41 -5.62
N ARG A 87 10.67 -22.75 -6.13
CA ARG A 87 9.51 -21.84 -6.12
C ARG A 87 9.11 -21.41 -4.71
N GLU A 88 9.18 -22.30 -3.73
CA GLU A 88 8.82 -21.97 -2.34
C GLU A 88 9.84 -21.02 -1.70
N GLN A 89 11.14 -21.21 -1.97
CA GLN A 89 12.20 -20.33 -1.52
C GLN A 89 12.05 -18.94 -2.15
N ALA A 90 11.80 -18.88 -3.46
CA ALA A 90 11.52 -17.62 -4.15
C ALA A 90 10.24 -16.94 -3.61
N SER A 91 9.19 -17.71 -3.29
CA SER A 91 7.99 -17.17 -2.64
C SER A 91 8.33 -16.51 -1.31
N LYS A 92 9.07 -17.19 -0.43
CA LYS A 92 9.51 -16.62 0.84
C LYS A 92 10.38 -15.37 0.66
N GLU A 93 11.27 -15.39 -0.33
CA GLU A 93 12.15 -14.26 -0.62
C GLU A 93 11.37 -13.04 -1.10
N TYR A 94 10.54 -13.15 -2.14
CA TYR A 94 9.80 -12.02 -2.68
C TYR A 94 8.74 -11.48 -1.72
N PHE A 95 8.00 -12.34 -1.01
CA PHE A 95 7.03 -11.90 -0.02
C PHE A 95 7.70 -11.39 1.27
N GLY A 96 8.94 -11.80 1.54
CA GLY A 96 9.74 -11.33 2.67
C GLY A 96 10.34 -9.94 2.48
N GLN A 97 10.17 -9.31 1.30
CA GLN A 97 10.62 -7.93 1.06
C GLN A 97 9.50 -6.93 1.40
N PRO A 98 9.69 -6.04 2.39
CA PRO A 98 8.81 -4.89 2.55
C PRO A 98 8.87 -4.00 1.31
N VAL A 99 7.71 -3.56 0.82
CA VAL A 99 7.62 -2.73 -0.38
C VAL A 99 7.66 -1.26 0.01
N VAL A 100 8.64 -0.53 -0.49
CA VAL A 100 8.80 0.92 -0.25
C VAL A 100 8.28 1.68 -1.46
N ASP A 101 7.13 2.32 -1.30
CA ASP A 101 6.52 3.23 -2.25
C ASP A 101 5.41 4.07 -1.59
N THR A 102 4.62 4.76 -2.41
CA THR A 102 3.44 5.49 -1.94
C THR A 102 2.18 4.96 -2.63
N PHE A 103 1.03 5.17 -2.00
CA PHE A 103 -0.24 4.60 -2.41
C PHE A 103 -1.42 5.50 -2.06
N HIS A 104 -2.55 5.28 -2.72
CA HIS A 104 -3.76 6.07 -2.49
C HIS A 104 -4.43 5.56 -1.20
N THR A 105 -4.80 6.44 -0.29
CA THR A 105 -5.45 6.08 0.99
C THR A 105 -6.71 5.22 0.82
N GLY A 106 -7.35 5.33 -0.35
CA GLY A 106 -8.46 4.47 -0.77
C GLY A 106 -8.18 2.96 -0.85
N ILE A 107 -6.93 2.48 -0.70
CA ILE A 107 -6.64 1.04 -0.54
C ILE A 107 -6.76 0.56 0.92
N LEU A 108 -6.73 1.47 1.90
CA LEU A 108 -6.76 1.14 3.32
C LEU A 108 -8.14 0.62 3.74
N MET A 109 -8.18 -0.51 4.42
CA MET A 109 -9.43 -1.20 4.77
C MET A 109 -10.00 -0.79 6.13
N SER A 110 -9.21 -0.08 6.95
CA SER A 110 -9.62 0.45 8.26
C SER A 110 -8.87 1.75 8.57
N SER A 111 -9.28 2.44 9.64
CA SER A 111 -8.44 3.45 10.29
C SER A 111 -7.13 2.83 10.75
N SER A 112 -6.07 3.64 10.87
CA SER A 112 -4.80 3.12 11.36
C SER A 112 -4.83 2.81 12.85
N HIS A 113 -4.09 1.77 13.22
CA HIS A 113 -3.66 1.51 14.58
C HIS A 113 -2.40 2.34 14.82
N LYS A 114 -2.23 2.84 16.05
CA LYS A 114 -1.12 3.71 16.43
C LYS A 114 -0.38 3.10 17.60
N TRP A 115 0.94 2.99 17.46
CA TRP A 115 1.85 2.62 18.53
C TRP A 115 2.84 3.76 18.77
N THR A 116 2.99 4.18 20.02
CA THR A 116 3.74 5.39 20.39
C THR A 116 4.99 5.03 21.18
N ILE A 117 6.12 5.61 20.78
CA ILE A 117 7.36 5.66 21.55
C ILE A 117 7.47 7.06 22.16
N ASP A 118 7.61 7.14 23.47
CA ASP A 118 8.08 8.36 24.14
C ASP A 118 9.59 8.27 24.33
N PHE A 119 10.33 9.07 23.57
CA PHE A 119 11.80 9.04 23.58
C PHE A 119 12.39 9.52 24.90
N MET A 120 11.64 10.23 25.74
CA MET A 120 12.09 10.61 27.08
C MET A 120 12.07 9.44 28.06
N THR A 121 11.19 8.45 27.86
CA THR A 121 10.89 7.41 28.86
C THR A 121 11.16 5.97 28.41
N CYS A 122 11.19 5.69 27.10
CA CYS A 122 11.45 4.34 26.59
C CYS A 122 12.85 3.84 26.97
N SER A 123 13.06 2.55 27.17
CA SER A 123 14.41 1.99 27.37
C SER A 123 15.03 1.55 26.04
N GLU A 124 16.36 1.50 25.95
CA GLU A 124 17.04 0.92 24.78
C GLU A 124 16.61 -0.54 24.56
N ASP A 125 16.52 -1.33 25.64
CA ASP A 125 16.08 -2.73 25.57
C ASP A 125 14.66 -2.89 25.02
N SER A 126 13.77 -1.91 25.25
CA SER A 126 12.40 -1.95 24.72
C SER A 126 12.33 -1.82 23.20
N LEU A 127 13.43 -1.42 22.55
CA LEU A 127 13.53 -1.36 21.10
C LEU A 127 14.02 -2.67 20.49
N HIS A 128 14.55 -3.62 21.26
CA HIS A 128 15.07 -4.88 20.72
C HIS A 128 13.99 -5.86 20.29
N GLU A 129 12.88 -5.91 21.02
CA GLU A 129 11.73 -6.76 20.73
C GLU A 129 10.45 -5.98 21.00
N ILE A 130 9.71 -5.66 19.94
CA ILE A 130 8.51 -4.81 20.01
C ILE A 130 7.32 -5.62 19.52
N GLU A 131 6.42 -5.95 20.43
CA GLU A 131 5.15 -6.63 20.14
C GLU A 131 3.99 -5.62 20.15
N ILE A 132 3.28 -5.51 19.03
CA ILE A 132 2.16 -4.57 18.86
C ILE A 132 0.90 -5.36 18.49
N PRO A 133 0.06 -5.75 19.46
CA PRO A 133 -1.24 -6.36 19.19
C PRO A 133 -2.21 -5.32 18.63
N PHE A 134 -3.07 -5.73 17.70
CA PHE A 134 -4.06 -4.85 17.09
C PHE A 134 -5.41 -5.51 16.90
N ASP A 135 -6.45 -4.67 16.79
CA ASP A 135 -7.81 -5.05 16.42
C ASP A 135 -8.41 -3.95 15.53
N PHE A 136 -8.60 -4.27 14.25
CA PHE A 136 -9.15 -3.36 13.25
C PHE A 136 -10.64 -3.66 13.00
N VAL A 137 -11.47 -2.62 12.99
CA VAL A 137 -12.83 -2.71 12.45
C VAL A 137 -12.79 -2.36 10.97
N LEU A 138 -13.15 -3.30 10.10
CA LEU A 138 -13.05 -3.10 8.65
C LEU A 138 -14.15 -2.19 8.12
N HIS A 139 -13.78 -1.18 7.35
CA HIS A 139 -14.73 -0.24 6.73
C HIS A 139 -15.36 -0.79 5.44
N ARG A 140 -14.75 -1.82 4.84
CA ARG A 140 -15.15 -2.43 3.57
C ARG A 140 -14.90 -3.93 3.57
N THR A 141 -15.67 -4.65 2.77
CA THR A 141 -15.49 -6.08 2.50
C THR A 141 -14.47 -6.28 1.39
N GLY A 142 -13.55 -7.25 1.54
CA GLY A 142 -12.56 -7.57 0.51
C GLY A 142 -11.40 -8.40 1.03
N TYR A 143 -10.44 -8.68 0.15
CA TYR A 143 -9.18 -9.33 0.52
C TYR A 143 -8.21 -8.32 1.13
N ILE A 144 -7.64 -8.68 2.28
CA ILE A 144 -6.54 -7.99 2.93
C ILE A 144 -5.25 -8.63 2.42
N HIS A 145 -4.48 -7.85 1.68
CA HIS A 145 -3.24 -8.28 1.06
C HIS A 145 -2.03 -8.07 1.97
N GLY A 146 -2.16 -7.29 3.03
CA GLY A 146 -1.05 -6.95 3.92
C GLY A 146 -1.37 -5.81 4.88
N LEU A 147 -0.33 -5.32 5.56
CA LEU A 147 -0.35 -4.13 6.41
C LEU A 147 0.52 -3.03 5.79
N ALA A 148 -0.01 -1.80 5.76
CA ALA A 148 0.68 -0.61 5.29
C ALA A 148 1.09 0.24 6.50
N PHE A 149 2.33 0.72 6.50
CA PHE A 149 2.98 1.40 7.62
C PHE A 149 3.48 2.78 7.21
N TRP A 150 3.37 3.72 8.14
CA TRP A 150 3.96 5.06 8.09
C TRP A 150 4.21 5.54 9.51
N PHE A 151 4.91 6.65 9.68
CA PHE A 151 5.18 7.21 10.99
C PHE A 151 5.00 8.71 11.06
N GLU A 152 4.83 9.20 12.27
CA GLU A 152 4.85 10.61 12.60
C GLU A 152 5.78 10.82 13.79
N VAL A 153 6.40 11.98 13.87
CA VAL A 153 7.16 12.37 15.06
C VAL A 153 6.72 13.76 15.52
N ALA A 154 6.58 13.94 16.82
CA ALA A 154 6.21 15.23 17.40
C ALA A 154 7.37 15.86 18.15
N PHE A 155 7.53 17.16 17.95
CA PHE A 155 8.46 18.02 18.65
C PHE A 155 7.70 18.81 19.71
N LEU A 156 7.74 18.34 20.97
CA LEU A 156 6.99 18.93 22.08
C LEU A 156 7.74 20.15 22.64
N GLY A 157 7.64 21.25 21.90
CA GLY A 157 8.16 22.56 22.26
C GLY A 157 7.59 23.11 23.55
N SER A 158 8.22 24.15 24.11
CA SER A 158 7.70 24.81 25.31
C SER A 158 6.51 25.72 25.02
N SER A 159 6.35 26.16 23.76
CA SER A 159 5.27 27.04 23.32
C SER A 159 4.30 26.32 22.39
N GLU A 160 4.80 25.46 21.50
CA GLU A 160 4.01 24.82 20.46
C GLU A 160 4.50 23.40 20.22
N THR A 161 3.61 22.57 19.66
CA THR A 161 3.96 21.22 19.17
C THR A 161 3.99 21.24 17.65
N VAL A 162 5.09 20.76 17.08
CA VAL A 162 5.24 20.60 15.62
C VAL A 162 5.26 19.12 15.29
N TRP A 163 4.62 18.73 14.18
CA TRP A 163 4.59 17.36 13.70
C TRP A 163 5.30 17.25 12.36
N LEU A 164 6.10 16.20 12.21
CA LEU A 164 6.56 15.70 10.92
C LEU A 164 5.81 14.40 10.67
N SER A 165 5.05 14.34 9.57
CA SER A 165 4.27 13.16 9.20
C SER A 165 4.76 12.59 7.88
N THR A 166 4.78 11.26 7.81
CA THR A 166 5.01 10.49 6.57
C THR A 166 3.73 9.78 6.11
N ALA A 167 2.57 10.20 6.63
CA ALA A 167 1.29 9.60 6.28
C ALA A 167 1.02 9.68 4.77
N PRO A 168 0.33 8.69 4.17
CA PRO A 168 -0.01 8.70 2.75
C PRO A 168 -1.00 9.83 2.35
N SER A 169 -1.57 10.53 3.32
CA SER A 169 -2.39 11.75 3.11
C SER A 169 -1.56 13.02 3.00
N GLU A 170 -0.30 13.00 3.40
CA GLU A 170 0.60 14.15 3.44
C GLU A 170 1.51 14.21 2.21
N PRO A 171 2.15 15.36 1.95
CA PRO A 171 3.17 15.46 0.90
C PRO A 171 4.26 14.40 1.04
N LEU A 172 4.65 13.83 -0.10
CA LEU A 172 5.59 12.71 -0.14
C LEU A 172 6.95 13.11 0.44
N THR A 173 7.48 12.25 1.32
CA THR A 173 8.84 12.36 1.88
C THR A 173 9.74 11.27 1.31
N HIS A 174 11.04 11.36 1.57
CA HIS A 174 12.01 10.33 1.12
C HIS A 174 11.88 9.00 1.87
N TRP A 175 11.14 8.96 2.99
CA TRP A 175 10.82 7.71 3.69
C TRP A 175 9.70 6.92 3.02
N TYR A 176 8.90 7.56 2.15
CA TYR A 176 7.71 6.96 1.55
C TYR A 176 6.80 6.33 2.61
N GLN A 177 6.06 5.29 2.24
CA GLN A 177 5.39 4.38 3.14
C GLN A 177 5.92 2.95 2.89
N VAL A 178 5.63 2.03 3.80
CA VAL A 178 6.08 0.64 3.69
C VAL A 178 4.89 -0.30 3.70
N ARG A 179 4.84 -1.25 2.78
CA ARG A 179 3.77 -2.25 2.70
C ARG A 179 4.34 -3.66 2.87
N CYS A 180 3.86 -4.35 3.90
CA CYS A 180 4.22 -5.73 4.20
C CYS A 180 3.09 -6.65 3.73
N GLN A 181 3.36 -7.47 2.71
CA GLN A 181 2.36 -8.37 2.14
C GLN A 181 2.20 -9.62 2.99
N LEU A 182 0.99 -10.18 3.03
CA LEU A 182 0.72 -11.52 3.52
C LEU A 182 1.07 -12.55 2.42
N ARG A 183 1.56 -13.74 2.80
CA ARG A 183 1.78 -14.84 1.84
C ARG A 183 0.47 -15.38 1.26
N SER A 184 -0.63 -15.23 2.00
CA SER A 184 -1.97 -15.63 1.58
C SER A 184 -2.96 -14.57 2.07
N PRO A 185 -3.59 -13.81 1.16
CA PRO A 185 -4.57 -12.79 1.54
C PRO A 185 -5.72 -13.38 2.35
N VAL A 186 -6.20 -12.62 3.33
CA VAL A 186 -7.35 -13.03 4.15
C VAL A 186 -8.59 -12.23 3.78
N PHE A 187 -9.74 -12.88 3.71
CA PHE A 187 -10.99 -12.21 3.36
C PHE A 187 -11.66 -11.62 4.60
N GLY A 188 -11.92 -10.32 4.58
CA GLY A 188 -12.58 -9.58 5.67
C GLY A 188 -13.94 -9.02 5.23
N ASN A 189 -14.89 -8.98 6.17
CA ASN A 189 -16.21 -8.37 5.96
C ASN A 189 -16.25 -6.95 6.54
N LYS A 190 -16.95 -6.03 5.88
CA LYS A 190 -17.28 -4.71 6.45
C LYS A 190 -17.95 -4.87 7.82
N GLY A 191 -17.48 -4.11 8.80
CA GLY A 191 -17.91 -4.16 10.20
C GLY A 191 -17.33 -5.34 10.99
N GLY A 192 -16.65 -6.28 10.32
CA GLY A 192 -15.95 -7.38 10.97
C GLY A 192 -14.62 -6.92 11.57
N HIS A 193 -14.17 -7.66 12.58
CA HIS A 193 -12.88 -7.47 13.22
C HIS A 193 -11.78 -8.19 12.44
N CYS A 194 -10.64 -7.53 12.30
CA CYS A 194 -9.39 -8.16 11.89
C CYS A 194 -8.31 -7.90 12.94
N THR A 195 -7.89 -8.98 13.59
CA THR A 195 -7.02 -8.95 14.77
C THR A 195 -5.66 -9.54 14.45
N GLY A 196 -4.68 -9.27 15.29
CA GLY A 196 -3.37 -9.85 15.08
C GLY A 196 -2.28 -9.16 15.88
N VAL A 197 -1.05 -9.38 15.45
CA VAL A 197 0.15 -8.82 16.07
C VAL A 197 1.18 -8.50 15.00
N VAL A 198 1.88 -7.39 15.21
CA VAL A 198 3.14 -7.07 14.52
C VAL A 198 4.25 -7.20 15.53
N LEU A 199 5.25 -8.04 15.24
CA LEU A 199 6.43 -8.24 16.09
C LEU A 199 7.66 -7.78 15.32
N PHE A 200 8.40 -6.85 15.91
CA PHE A 200 9.71 -6.42 15.42
C PHE A 200 10.80 -7.05 16.29
N THR A 201 11.72 -7.79 15.67
CA THR A 201 12.89 -8.38 16.35
C THR A 201 14.16 -7.76 15.79
N ALA A 202 14.90 -7.03 16.61
CA ALA A 202 16.13 -6.37 16.21
C ALA A 202 17.20 -7.41 15.83
N ASN A 203 17.78 -7.25 14.63
CA ASN A 203 18.77 -8.18 14.10
C ASN A 203 20.19 -7.58 14.06
N LYS A 204 21.17 -8.44 13.80
CA LYS A 204 22.60 -8.08 13.78
C LYS A 204 23.01 -7.22 12.57
N ARG A 205 22.11 -6.95 11.63
CA ARG A 205 22.37 -6.18 10.40
C ARG A 205 21.90 -4.73 10.49
N LEU A 206 21.73 -4.22 11.71
CA LEU A 206 21.21 -2.88 11.99
C LEU A 206 19.81 -2.67 11.39
N SER A 207 18.92 -3.63 11.59
CA SER A 207 17.54 -3.60 11.10
C SER A 207 16.67 -4.56 11.94
N TYR A 208 15.46 -4.86 11.47
CA TYR A 208 14.49 -5.71 12.13
C TYR A 208 14.01 -6.84 11.22
N ASP A 209 13.81 -8.01 11.82
CA ASP A 209 12.94 -9.03 11.27
C ASP A 209 11.51 -8.70 11.74
N VAL A 210 10.56 -8.62 10.81
CA VAL A 210 9.19 -8.16 11.06
C VAL A 210 8.23 -9.32 10.83
N ASP A 211 7.67 -9.86 11.90
CA ASP A 211 6.63 -10.88 11.84
C ASP A 211 5.25 -10.22 11.90
N ILE A 212 4.39 -10.56 10.94
CA ILE A 212 2.99 -10.14 10.95
C ILE A 212 2.09 -11.37 11.02
N VAL A 213 1.11 -11.33 11.91
CA VAL A 213 0.03 -12.31 11.99
C VAL A 213 -1.29 -11.56 11.89
N VAL A 214 -2.13 -11.95 10.95
CA VAL A 214 -3.41 -11.29 10.66
C VAL A 214 -4.50 -12.35 10.62
N THR A 215 -5.54 -12.15 11.43
CA THR A 215 -6.70 -13.04 11.54
C THR A 215 -7.98 -12.27 11.28
N CYS A 216 -8.73 -12.66 10.26
CA CYS A 216 -10.09 -12.18 10.07
C CYS A 216 -11.03 -13.33 9.65
N ASN A 217 -12.29 -13.28 10.12
CA ASN A 217 -13.30 -14.32 9.86
C ASN A 217 -12.82 -15.76 10.17
N GLY A 218 -11.99 -15.95 11.20
CA GLY A 218 -11.42 -17.25 11.57
C GLY A 218 -10.28 -17.74 10.67
N ASN A 219 -9.94 -17.03 9.60
CA ASN A 219 -8.79 -17.33 8.75
C ASN A 219 -7.58 -16.54 9.21
N THR A 220 -6.46 -17.22 9.42
CA THR A 220 -5.19 -16.62 9.84
C THR A 220 -4.18 -16.70 8.71
N SER A 221 -3.43 -15.63 8.50
CA SER A 221 -2.28 -15.59 7.61
C SER A 221 -1.13 -14.89 8.31
N CYS A 222 0.09 -15.34 8.01
CA CYS A 222 1.30 -14.78 8.58
C CYS A 222 2.38 -14.58 7.53
N ASN A 223 3.34 -13.72 7.84
CA ASN A 223 4.55 -13.54 7.06
C ASN A 223 5.69 -13.01 7.94
N THR A 224 6.93 -13.31 7.55
CA THR A 224 8.15 -12.78 8.14
C THR A 224 8.86 -11.95 7.08
N LEU A 225 9.16 -10.69 7.38
CA LEU A 225 9.78 -9.77 6.44
C LEU A 225 11.14 -9.28 6.94
N ASP A 226 12.08 -9.10 6.03
CA ASP A 226 13.41 -8.57 6.31
C ASP A 226 13.46 -7.07 5.99
N LEU A 227 13.40 -6.23 7.02
CA LEU A 227 13.44 -4.77 6.85
C LEU A 227 14.81 -4.27 6.32
N LYS A 228 15.84 -5.12 6.33
CA LYS A 228 17.14 -4.82 5.71
C LYS A 228 17.10 -4.95 4.18
N ASN A 229 16.15 -5.71 3.63
CA ASN A 229 16.06 -6.01 2.20
C ASN A 229 14.72 -5.52 1.59
N PRO A 230 14.43 -4.20 1.63
CA PRO A 230 13.22 -3.66 1.04
C PRO A 230 13.23 -3.71 -0.49
N PHE A 231 12.06 -3.86 -1.08
CA PHE A 231 11.84 -3.68 -2.52
C PHE A 231 11.36 -2.25 -2.80
N PHE A 232 12.23 -1.44 -3.40
CA PHE A 232 11.90 -0.09 -3.85
C PHE A 232 11.05 -0.13 -5.12
N ARG A 233 9.78 0.26 -5.01
CA ARG A 233 8.81 0.17 -6.11
C ARG A 233 8.43 1.54 -6.70
N TYR A 234 8.70 2.62 -5.99
CA TYR A 234 8.36 3.96 -6.48
C TYR A 234 9.08 4.28 -7.80
N ASN A 235 8.31 4.73 -8.80
CA ASN A 235 8.79 5.00 -10.16
C ASN A 235 8.50 6.44 -10.63
N GLY A 236 8.13 7.35 -9.72
CA GLY A 236 7.79 8.73 -10.04
C GLY A 236 6.40 8.95 -10.64
N GLN A 237 5.66 7.89 -10.98
CA GLN A 237 4.32 8.03 -11.55
C GLN A 237 3.31 8.47 -10.49
N PRO A 238 2.31 9.29 -10.86
CA PRO A 238 1.22 9.64 -9.97
C PRO A 238 0.49 8.40 -9.49
N VAL A 239 0.24 8.35 -8.18
CA VAL A 239 -0.54 7.29 -7.56
C VAL A 239 -1.96 7.29 -8.15
N GLN A 240 -2.38 6.14 -8.66
CA GLN A 240 -3.72 5.98 -9.22
C GLN A 240 -4.74 5.66 -8.11
N PRO A 241 -5.92 6.31 -8.10
CA PRO A 241 -7.01 5.92 -7.22
C PRO A 241 -7.48 4.50 -7.54
N PRO A 242 -7.87 3.69 -6.53
CA PRO A 242 -8.50 2.41 -6.80
C PRO A 242 -9.88 2.60 -7.44
N PRO A 243 -10.44 1.57 -8.11
CA PRO A 243 -11.78 1.64 -8.68
C PRO A 243 -12.83 2.11 -7.67
N GLY A 244 -13.70 3.03 -8.09
CA GLY A 244 -14.75 3.60 -7.23
C GLY A 244 -14.34 4.81 -6.39
N PHE A 245 -13.13 5.35 -6.58
CA PHE A 245 -12.62 6.54 -5.86
C PHE A 245 -12.65 7.84 -6.68
N TYR A 246 -13.25 7.82 -7.87
CA TYR A 246 -13.42 9.01 -8.69
C TYR A 246 -14.77 9.67 -8.43
N ASN A 247 -14.77 10.98 -8.16
CA ASN A 247 -15.99 11.79 -7.97
C ASN A 247 -16.48 12.45 -9.28
N THR A 248 -15.71 12.32 -10.36
CA THR A 248 -16.04 12.81 -11.70
C THR A 248 -15.75 11.73 -12.73
N SER A 249 -16.35 11.81 -13.91
CA SER A 249 -16.13 10.85 -15.00
C SER A 249 -14.66 10.88 -15.43
N PRO A 250 -13.89 9.79 -15.26
CA PRO A 250 -12.50 9.74 -15.72
C PRO A 250 -12.40 9.87 -17.24
N THR A 251 -13.40 9.37 -17.97
CA THR A 251 -13.52 9.48 -19.42
C THR A 251 -13.68 10.94 -19.85
N GLU A 252 -14.56 11.69 -19.21
CA GLU A 252 -14.74 13.12 -19.52
C GLU A 252 -13.51 13.93 -19.13
N ALA A 253 -12.90 13.66 -17.96
CA ALA A 253 -11.67 14.32 -17.54
C ALA A 253 -10.52 14.09 -18.55
N HIS A 254 -10.39 12.87 -19.06
CA HIS A 254 -9.43 12.55 -20.11
C HIS A 254 -9.67 13.38 -21.38
N TRP A 255 -10.88 13.35 -21.93
CA TRP A 255 -11.20 14.10 -23.15
C TRP A 255 -11.11 15.61 -22.97
N ASN A 256 -11.48 16.16 -21.81
CA ASN A 256 -11.29 17.57 -21.49
C ASN A 256 -9.81 17.97 -21.49
N THR A 257 -8.93 17.09 -20.99
CA THR A 257 -7.48 17.34 -21.01
C THR A 257 -6.94 17.31 -22.43
N VAL A 258 -7.37 16.34 -23.24
CA VAL A 258 -6.98 16.25 -24.67
C VAL A 258 -7.44 17.49 -25.43
N SER A 259 -8.70 17.89 -25.31
CA SER A 259 -9.23 19.08 -25.97
C SER A 259 -8.56 20.38 -25.50
N ALA A 260 -8.14 20.47 -24.24
CA ALA A 260 -7.40 21.63 -23.74
C ALA A 260 -5.99 21.72 -24.35
N ILE A 261 -5.33 20.59 -24.60
CA ILE A 261 -4.02 20.53 -25.26
C ILE A 261 -4.15 20.90 -26.74
N GLU A 262 -5.16 20.36 -27.44
CA GLU A 262 -5.42 20.67 -28.86
C GLU A 262 -5.88 22.11 -29.09
N GLY A 263 -6.45 22.76 -28.07
CA GLY A 263 -6.89 24.16 -28.11
C GLY A 263 -5.81 25.20 -27.85
N MET A 264 -4.56 24.81 -27.56
CA MET A 264 -3.46 25.76 -27.36
C MET A 264 -2.93 26.29 -28.71
N PRO A 265 -2.87 27.62 -28.94
CA PRO A 265 -2.33 28.16 -30.18
C PRO A 265 -0.83 27.86 -30.29
N GLU A 266 -0.40 27.35 -31.45
CA GLU A 266 1.03 27.19 -31.77
C GLU A 266 1.74 28.55 -31.69
N PHE A 267 2.75 28.68 -30.83
CA PHE A 267 3.67 29.82 -30.90
C PHE A 267 4.55 29.66 -32.15
N SER A 268 4.08 30.19 -33.28
CA SER A 268 4.85 30.27 -34.53
C SER A 268 5.81 31.45 -34.48
N ASN A 269 7.10 31.13 -34.42
CA ASN A 269 8.22 32.05 -34.55
C ASN A 269 8.39 32.46 -36.04
N GLY A 270 8.40 33.77 -36.37
CA GLY A 270 8.94 34.26 -37.65
C GLY A 270 8.06 35.19 -38.50
N SER A 271 8.51 36.43 -38.63
CA SER A 271 8.01 37.60 -39.38
C SER A 271 7.79 37.45 -40.91
N ARG A 272 6.76 38.13 -41.46
CA ARG A 272 6.82 38.92 -42.72
C ARG A 272 5.63 39.89 -42.90
N MET A 273 5.92 41.08 -43.42
CA MET A 273 5.12 42.33 -43.57
C MET A 273 3.98 42.35 -44.61
N GLU A 274 2.97 43.18 -44.29
CA GLU A 274 2.08 44.08 -45.11
C GLU A 274 1.14 43.47 -46.19
N SER A 275 -0.09 43.95 -46.48
CA SER A 275 -0.67 45.31 -46.39
C SER A 275 -2.23 45.36 -46.27
N SER A 276 -2.73 46.31 -45.47
CA SER A 276 -3.88 47.23 -45.70
C SER A 276 -5.24 46.75 -46.24
N ALA A 277 -6.31 46.90 -45.43
CA ALA A 277 -7.41 47.86 -45.66
C ALA A 277 -8.46 47.86 -44.51
N VAL A 278 -9.04 49.04 -44.30
CA VAL A 278 -9.89 49.53 -43.20
C VAL A 278 -11.37 49.13 -43.35
N THR A 279 -12.06 48.79 -42.24
CA THR A 279 -13.31 49.42 -41.70
C THR A 279 -13.95 48.59 -40.56
N SER A 280 -14.37 49.27 -39.48
CA SER A 280 -15.19 48.76 -38.35
C SER A 280 -16.71 48.93 -38.64
N PRO A 281 -17.63 48.68 -37.67
CA PRO A 281 -17.97 47.45 -36.95
C PRO A 281 -19.47 47.06 -37.20
N GLY A 282 -19.86 45.80 -36.97
CA GLY A 282 -21.28 45.43 -37.05
C GLY A 282 -21.60 43.97 -36.73
N ASP A 283 -22.37 43.79 -35.66
CA ASP A 283 -23.35 42.74 -35.37
C ASP A 283 -22.91 41.27 -35.22
N SER A 284 -23.13 40.76 -34.00
CA SER A 284 -23.23 39.34 -33.68
C SER A 284 -24.45 38.68 -34.34
N PRO A 285 -24.37 37.40 -34.70
CA PRO A 285 -25.57 36.56 -34.71
C PRO A 285 -25.33 35.20 -34.04
N LEU A 286 -25.74 35.09 -32.78
CA LEU A 286 -25.88 33.82 -32.05
C LEU A 286 -27.22 33.11 -32.35
N ASP A 287 -28.05 33.60 -33.29
CA ASP A 287 -29.43 33.12 -33.48
C ASP A 287 -29.76 32.47 -34.85
N ALA A 288 -28.76 32.04 -35.63
CA ALA A 288 -29.00 31.49 -36.99
C ALA A 288 -28.64 30.00 -37.19
N ARG A 289 -28.57 29.17 -36.13
CA ARG A 289 -28.29 27.73 -36.26
C ARG A 289 -29.22 26.78 -35.48
N ALA A 290 -30.33 27.26 -34.93
CA ALA A 290 -31.32 26.42 -34.26
C ALA A 290 -32.42 25.83 -35.19
N CYS A 291 -32.52 26.27 -36.45
CA CYS A 291 -33.65 25.90 -37.33
C CYS A 291 -33.37 24.86 -38.44
N ALA A 292 -32.25 24.14 -38.44
CA ALA A 292 -31.91 23.22 -39.55
C ALA A 292 -31.86 21.71 -39.20
N LEU A 293 -32.31 21.30 -38.01
CA LEU A 293 -32.31 19.87 -37.60
C LEU A 293 -33.70 19.30 -37.27
N MET A 294 -34.78 20.06 -37.43
CA MET A 294 -36.15 19.62 -37.12
C MET A 294 -37.05 19.33 -38.33
N GLU A 295 -36.53 19.29 -39.56
CA GLU A 295 -37.35 19.06 -40.77
C GLU A 295 -37.19 17.68 -41.44
N ASN A 296 -36.34 16.77 -40.94
CA ASN A 296 -36.17 15.44 -41.53
C ASN A 296 -36.91 14.28 -40.85
N TYR A 297 -37.92 14.56 -40.00
CA TYR A 297 -38.69 13.50 -39.31
C TYR A 297 -40.20 13.50 -39.56
N GLN A 298 -40.71 14.25 -40.54
CA GLN A 298 -42.13 14.22 -40.92
C GLN A 298 -42.33 14.12 -42.44
N SER A 299 -42.03 12.97 -43.03
CA SER A 299 -42.67 12.51 -44.28
C SER A 299 -42.13 11.14 -44.76
N ALA A 300 -42.53 10.07 -44.07
CA ALA A 300 -42.68 8.75 -44.69
C ALA A 300 -43.72 7.97 -43.89
N GLY A 301 -44.98 8.03 -44.35
CA GLY A 301 -46.10 7.35 -43.73
C GLY A 301 -46.32 5.93 -44.23
N ASN A 302 -47.01 5.18 -43.37
CA ASN A 302 -47.83 3.97 -43.59
C ASN A 302 -47.16 2.65 -43.96
N GLY A 303 -46.90 1.86 -42.91
CA GLY A 303 -47.00 0.40 -42.93
C GLY A 303 -47.51 -0.10 -41.58
N THR A 304 -48.75 -0.60 -41.53
CA THR A 304 -49.26 -1.38 -40.41
C THR A 304 -48.46 -2.68 -40.28
N ILE A 305 -47.87 -2.94 -39.12
CA ILE A 305 -47.30 -4.24 -38.77
C ILE A 305 -47.92 -4.70 -37.46
N GLU A 306 -48.59 -5.85 -37.55
CA GLU A 306 -49.22 -6.60 -36.47
C GLU A 306 -48.18 -7.05 -35.43
N SER A 307 -48.63 -7.16 -34.17
CA SER A 307 -47.84 -7.72 -33.09
C SER A 307 -47.72 -9.24 -33.26
N HIS A 308 -46.68 -9.68 -33.97
CA HIS A 308 -46.24 -11.05 -33.95
C HIS A 308 -45.13 -11.21 -32.91
N GLY A 309 -45.43 -11.97 -31.85
CA GLY A 309 -44.45 -12.41 -30.88
C GLY A 309 -43.32 -13.17 -31.57
N ILE A 310 -42.09 -12.82 -31.22
CA ILE A 310 -40.89 -13.54 -31.65
C ILE A 310 -40.31 -14.30 -30.46
N PRO A 311 -39.83 -15.55 -30.69
CA PRO A 311 -39.81 -16.63 -29.70
C PRO A 311 -38.66 -16.51 -28.71
N ALA A 312 -38.79 -17.25 -27.61
CA ALA A 312 -37.71 -17.50 -26.66
C ALA A 312 -36.43 -17.93 -27.39
N PHE A 313 -35.41 -17.07 -27.35
CA PHE A 313 -34.06 -17.48 -27.70
C PHE A 313 -33.54 -18.37 -26.58
N SER A 314 -33.23 -19.60 -26.98
CA SER A 314 -32.62 -20.64 -26.18
C SER A 314 -31.34 -20.16 -25.50
N GLN A 315 -31.14 -20.68 -24.29
CA GLN A 315 -29.98 -20.46 -23.45
C GLN A 315 -28.68 -20.66 -24.23
N VAL A 316 -27.96 -19.57 -24.45
CA VAL A 316 -26.51 -19.63 -24.72
C VAL A 316 -25.83 -19.91 -23.37
N PRO A 317 -24.96 -20.92 -23.24
CA PRO A 317 -24.33 -21.21 -21.96
C PRO A 317 -23.46 -20.04 -21.52
N ARG A 318 -23.74 -19.47 -20.33
CA ARG A 318 -22.77 -18.63 -19.62
C ARG A 318 -21.59 -19.50 -19.20
N ASN A 319 -20.58 -19.60 -20.06
CA ASN A 319 -19.27 -20.11 -19.68
C ASN A 319 -18.21 -19.10 -20.13
N LEU A 320 -18.04 -18.05 -19.33
CA LEU A 320 -16.86 -17.18 -19.32
C LEU A 320 -16.43 -16.85 -17.87
N TYR A 321 -16.68 -17.79 -16.95
CA TYR A 321 -16.30 -17.71 -15.54
C TYR A 321 -15.47 -18.93 -15.09
N ASN A 322 -14.69 -19.51 -16.00
CA ASN A 322 -13.84 -20.67 -15.74
C ASN A 322 -12.43 -20.53 -16.35
N ALA A 323 -11.82 -19.35 -16.23
CA ALA A 323 -10.41 -19.14 -16.60
C ALA A 323 -9.49 -18.81 -15.41
N TYR A 324 -10.04 -18.54 -14.22
CA TYR A 324 -9.25 -18.34 -13.00
C TYR A 324 -10.07 -18.82 -11.79
N GLY A 325 -9.99 -20.11 -11.48
CA GLY A 325 -10.68 -20.70 -10.35
C GLY A 325 -9.87 -21.84 -9.75
N GLY A 326 -9.40 -21.63 -8.52
CA GLY A 326 -8.91 -22.70 -7.65
C GLY A 326 -7.50 -22.48 -7.11
N TYR A 327 -7.35 -21.66 -6.08
CA TYR A 327 -6.25 -21.86 -5.12
C TYR A 327 -6.57 -23.15 -4.34
N PRO A 328 -5.68 -24.16 -4.31
CA PRO A 328 -5.86 -25.26 -3.36
C PRO A 328 -5.61 -24.73 -1.95
N VAL A 329 -6.69 -24.69 -1.16
CA VAL A 329 -6.61 -24.62 0.30
C VAL A 329 -5.94 -25.92 0.76
N LEU A 330 -4.71 -25.85 1.25
CA LEU A 330 -4.10 -26.98 1.95
C LEU A 330 -4.78 -27.11 3.31
N ALA A 331 -5.63 -28.12 3.44
CA ALA A 331 -6.19 -28.53 4.72
C ALA A 331 -5.08 -29.13 5.59
N ASN A 332 -4.81 -28.53 6.74
CA ASN A 332 -4.10 -29.18 7.84
C ASN A 332 -4.98 -30.32 8.36
N GLN A 333 -4.53 -31.57 8.20
CA GLN A 333 -5.04 -32.68 8.99
C GLN A 333 -4.08 -32.91 10.16
N ASP A 334 -4.41 -32.34 11.32
CA ASP A 334 -3.95 -32.84 12.60
C ASP A 334 -4.81 -34.05 12.98
N GLY A 335 -4.22 -35.24 12.91
CA GLY A 335 -4.74 -36.45 13.52
C GLY A 335 -4.00 -36.72 14.82
N VAL A 336 -4.59 -36.28 15.94
CA VAL A 336 -4.18 -36.68 17.29
C VAL A 336 -4.55 -38.14 17.51
N ALA A 337 -3.57 -39.00 17.80
CA ALA A 337 -3.82 -40.32 18.39
C ALA A 337 -2.71 -40.73 19.38
N ALA A 338 -3.04 -40.54 20.65
CA ALA A 338 -2.77 -41.37 21.82
C ALA A 338 -1.35 -41.96 22.04
N ALA A 339 -0.72 -41.46 23.10
CA ALA A 339 0.38 -42.11 23.80
C ALA A 339 -0.01 -43.48 24.38
N ALA A 340 0.86 -44.48 24.19
CA ALA A 340 0.90 -45.70 24.99
C ALA A 340 2.37 -46.00 25.36
N ASN A 341 2.63 -45.95 26.66
CA ASN A 341 3.88 -46.39 27.31
C ASN A 341 4.10 -47.91 27.14
N SER A 342 5.33 -48.35 26.83
CA SER A 342 6.01 -49.55 27.38
C SER A 342 7.38 -49.80 26.70
N PRO A 343 8.33 -50.52 27.35
CA PRO A 343 9.75 -50.17 27.37
C PRO A 343 10.63 -50.87 26.32
N ILE A 344 11.76 -50.22 26.03
CA ILE A 344 12.87 -50.75 25.21
C ILE A 344 13.53 -51.93 25.94
N SER A 345 13.65 -53.05 25.23
CA SER A 345 14.45 -54.21 25.61
C SER A 345 15.56 -54.39 24.56
N ASP A 346 16.82 -54.37 25.00
CA ASP A 346 17.99 -54.74 24.20
C ASP A 346 18.00 -56.24 23.90
N PRO A 347 18.55 -56.66 22.75
CA PRO A 347 19.42 -57.86 22.74
C PRO A 347 20.51 -57.80 21.62
N PRO A 348 21.37 -58.83 21.43
CA PRO A 348 22.57 -59.08 22.25
C PRO A 348 23.86 -59.34 21.42
N CYS A 349 24.98 -59.42 22.16
CA CYS A 349 26.35 -59.83 21.78
C CYS A 349 27.25 -58.81 21.08
#